data_AF-A0A8K0RX82-F1
#
_entry.id   AF-A0A8K0RX82-F1
#
_cell.length_a   1.000
_cell.length_b   1.000
_cell.length_c   1.000
_cell.angle_alpha   90.00
_cell.angle_beta   90.00
_cell.angle_gamma   90.00
#
_symmetry.space_group_name_H-M   'P 1'
#
loop_
_entity.id
_entity.type
_entity.pdbx_description
1 polymer ?
#
loop_
_entity_poly.entity_id
_entity_poly.type
_entity_poly.pdbx_seq_one_letter_code
_entity_poly.pdbx_strand_id
1 'polypeptide(L)' 'MAAPMIKTTAAPKVLPVLLVVGSISVVGGYVRNQLMTTSRKFDRSFSQYNTNKSESVRAKTFNGSVPDPRTSLFNVLGW' A
#
# COMPACT_ATOMS: atom_id res chain seq x y z
N MET A 1 -21.49 29.52 51.56
CA MET A 1 -20.30 28.89 50.96
C MET A 1 -20.66 28.48 49.54
N ALA A 2 -19.93 28.95 48.52
CA ALA A 2 -20.21 28.61 47.12
C ALA A 2 -19.41 27.36 46.72
N ALA A 3 -20.08 26.38 46.10
CA ALA A 3 -19.44 25.16 45.63
C ALA A 3 -18.55 25.45 44.41
N PRO A 4 -17.38 24.79 44.27
CA PRO A 4 -16.51 25.00 43.13
C PRO A 4 -17.16 24.46 41.86
N MET A 5 -17.36 25.35 40.87
CA MET A 5 -17.84 24.99 39.54
C MET A 5 -16.72 24.25 38.80
N ILE A 6 -16.85 22.94 38.63
CA ILE A 6 -15.95 22.16 37.77
C ILE A 6 -16.19 22.60 36.34
N LYS A 7 -15.31 23.47 35.82
CA LYS A 7 -15.29 23.79 34.39
C LYS A 7 -14.90 22.51 33.65
N THR A 8 -15.83 21.95 32.88
CA THR A 8 -15.50 20.96 31.86
C THR A 8 -14.53 21.63 30.89
N THR A 9 -13.25 21.26 30.97
CA THR A 9 -12.27 21.61 29.95
C THR A 9 -12.77 21.01 28.66
N ALA A 10 -13.35 21.85 27.79
CA ALA A 10 -13.63 21.46 26.43
C ALA A 10 -12.32 20.92 25.85
N ALA A 11 -12.25 19.61 25.63
CA ALA A 11 -11.08 19.01 25.01
C ALA A 11 -10.82 19.81 23.72
N PRO A 12 -9.59 20.31 23.51
CA PRO A 12 -9.31 21.13 22.34
C PRO A 12 -9.77 20.36 21.11
N LYS A 13 -10.55 20.99 20.23
CA LYS A 13 -11.16 20.38 19.02
C LYS A 13 -10.16 19.63 18.12
N VAL A 14 -8.88 19.81 18.38
CA VAL A 14 -7.73 19.18 17.75
C VAL A 14 -7.54 17.71 18.18
N LEU A 15 -7.91 17.34 19.40
CA LEU A 15 -7.68 15.98 19.92
C LEU A 15 -8.37 14.88 19.08
N PRO A 16 -9.67 14.99 18.72
CA PRO A 16 -10.31 14.00 17.86
C PRO A 16 -9.67 13.91 16.47
N VAL A 17 -9.23 15.04 15.91
CA VAL A 17 -8.57 15.08 14.59
C VAL A 17 -7.23 14.35 14.64
N LEU A 18 -6.43 14.57 15.69
CA LEU A 18 -5.16 13.89 15.88
C LEU A 18 -5.34 12.38 16.04
N LEU A 19 -6.39 11.95 16.74
CA LEU A 19 -6.71 10.53 16.88
C LEU A 19 -7.01 9.91 15.51
N VAL A 20 -7.85 10.55 14.69
CA VAL A 20 -8.18 10.05 13.35
C VAL A 20 -6.94 9.98 12.45
N VAL A 21 -6.15 11.06 12.38
CA VAL A 21 -4.93 11.10 11.56
C VAL A 21 -3.92 10.06 12.02
N GLY A 22 -3.75 9.93 13.33
CA GLY A 22 -2.87 8.91 13.93
C GLY A 22 -3.32 7.49 13.56
N SER A 23 -4.61 7.19 13.72
CA SER A 23 -5.17 5.88 13.39
C SER A 23 -5.00 5.52 11.91
N ILE A 24 -5.31 6.45 11.00
CA ILE A 24 -5.13 6.25 9.55
C ILE A 24 -3.67 6.00 9.22
N SER A 25 -2.75 6.76 9.83
CA SER A 25 -1.31 6.62 9.59
C SER A 25 -0.78 5.26 10.03
N VAL A 26 -1.23 4.76 11.19
CA VAL A 26 -0.84 3.44 11.70
C VAL A 26 -1.35 2.32 10.79
N VAL A 27 -2.65 2.35 10.44
CA VAL A 27 -3.24 1.31 9.57
C VAL A 27 -2.62 1.35 8.18
N GLY A 28 -2.49 2.55 7.59
CA GLY A 28 -1.87 2.72 6.28
C GLY A 28 -0.41 2.26 6.24
N GLY A 29 0.37 2.60 7.28
CA GLY A 29 1.74 2.14 7.43
C GLY A 29 1.84 0.61 7.54
N TYR A 30 0.95 -0.01 8.33
CA TYR A 30 0.91 -1.46 8.50
C TYR A 30 0.55 -2.19 7.20
N VAL A 31 -0.49 -1.73 6.50
CA VAL A 31 -0.88 -2.27 5.19
C VAL A 31 0.27 -2.15 4.19
N ARG A 32 0.90 -0.96 4.10
CA ARG A 32 2.08 -0.75 3.24
C ARG A 32 3.22 -1.71 3.57
N ASN A 33 3.51 -1.92 4.86
CA ASN A 33 4.56 -2.83 5.29
C ASN A 33 4.25 -4.30 4.92
N GLN A 34 3.01 -4.73 5.07
CA GLN A 34 2.57 -6.06 4.62
C GLN A 34 2.70 -6.20 3.11
N LEU A 35 2.25 -5.21 2.32
CA LEU A 35 2.38 -5.23 0.87
C LEU A 35 3.84 -5.33 0.44
N MET A 36 4.74 -4.52 1.02
CA MET A 36 6.17 -4.59 0.69
C MET A 36 6.81 -5.92 1.07
N THR A 37 6.47 -6.46 2.25
CA THR A 37 7.01 -7.74 2.71
C THR A 37 6.54 -8.87 1.79
N THR A 38 5.27 -8.87 1.43
CA THR A 38 4.66 -9.87 0.55
C THR A 38 5.17 -9.73 -0.88
N SER A 39 5.31 -8.51 -1.40
CA SER A 39 5.91 -8.24 -2.71
C SER A 39 7.30 -8.85 -2.79
N ARG A 40 8.19 -8.59 -1.83
CA ARG A 40 9.55 -9.15 -1.82
C ARG A 40 9.57 -10.67 -1.82
N LYS A 41 8.62 -11.31 -1.12
CA LYS A 41 8.48 -12.78 -1.13
C LYS A 41 8.07 -13.27 -2.50
N PHE A 42 7.07 -12.64 -3.11
CA PHE A 42 6.63 -12.95 -4.46
C PHE A 42 7.73 -12.71 -5.48
N ASP A 43 8.46 -11.60 -5.42
CA ASP A 43 9.58 -11.30 -6.31
C ASP A 43 10.65 -12.39 -6.25
N ARG A 44 10.93 -12.91 -5.05
CA ARG A 44 11.88 -14.03 -4.87
C ARG A 44 11.37 -15.34 -5.46
N SER A 45 10.07 -15.62 -5.35
CA SER A 45 9.46 -16.81 -5.95
C SER A 45 9.36 -16.70 -7.47
N PHE A 46 9.00 -15.52 -7.99
CA PHE A 46 8.88 -15.26 -9.41
C PHE A 46 10.23 -15.09 -10.10
N SER A 47 11.27 -14.61 -9.42
CA SER A 47 12.62 -14.53 -10.02
C SER A 47 13.18 -15.90 -10.41
N GLN A 48 12.76 -16.97 -9.71
CA GLN A 48 13.10 -18.35 -10.11
C GLN A 48 12.41 -18.76 -11.43
N TYR A 49 11.22 -18.22 -11.70
CA TYR A 49 10.46 -18.48 -12.92
C TYR A 49 10.73 -17.48 -14.05
N ASN A 50 11.29 -16.30 -13.78
CA ASN A 50 11.63 -15.28 -14.78
C ASN A 50 13.03 -15.51 -15.36
N THR A 51 13.24 -16.68 -15.96
CA THR A 51 14.44 -16.97 -16.75
C THR A 51 14.32 -16.36 -18.15
N ASN A 52 15.44 -16.11 -18.83
CA ASN A 52 15.43 -15.64 -20.23
C ASN A 52 14.56 -16.53 -21.16
N LYS A 53 14.50 -17.83 -20.85
CA LYS A 53 13.69 -18.79 -21.59
C LYS A 53 12.19 -18.61 -21.36
N SER A 54 11.75 -18.36 -20.12
CA SER A 54 10.32 -18.15 -19.84
C SER A 54 9.83 -16.78 -20.27
N GLU A 55 10.64 -15.73 -20.12
CA GLU A 55 10.32 -14.38 -20.60
C GLU A 55 10.19 -14.36 -22.14
N SER A 56 11.07 -15.06 -22.88
CA SER A 56 10.96 -15.15 -24.34
C SER A 56 9.73 -15.94 -24.82
N VAL A 57 9.26 -16.92 -24.05
CA VAL A 57 7.98 -17.61 -24.33
C VAL A 57 6.80 -16.70 -24.02
N ARG A 58 6.86 -15.96 -22.92
CA ARG A 58 5.79 -15.04 -22.49
C ARG A 58 5.64 -13.85 -23.45
N ALA A 59 6.75 -13.30 -23.94
CA ALA A 59 6.77 -12.23 -24.94
C ALA A 59 6.10 -12.65 -26.26
N LYS A 60 6.19 -13.94 -26.64
CA LYS A 60 5.51 -14.46 -27.84
C LYS A 60 3.99 -14.43 -27.71
N THR A 61 3.44 -14.60 -26.51
CA THR A 61 1.99 -14.55 -26.26
C THR A 61 1.40 -13.18 -26.57
N PHE A 62 2.17 -12.11 -26.35
CA PHE A 62 1.74 -10.73 -26.52
C PHE A 62 2.22 -10.11 -27.85
N ASN A 63 2.96 -10.86 -28.67
CA ASN A 63 3.53 -10.34 -29.91
C ASN A 63 2.44 -10.18 -30.99
N GLY A 64 1.88 -8.96 -31.10
CA GLY A 64 0.98 -8.55 -32.19
C GLY A 64 -0.52 -8.73 -31.91
N SER A 65 -0.91 -9.32 -30.79
CA SER A 65 -2.31 -9.65 -30.46
C SER A 65 -2.89 -8.82 -29.31
N VAL A 66 -2.14 -8.58 -28.23
CA VAL A 66 -2.59 -7.75 -27.07
C VAL A 66 -1.37 -7.07 -26.43
N PRO A 67 -1.43 -5.77 -26.07
CA PRO A 67 -0.36 -5.09 -25.34
C PRO A 67 -0.03 -5.78 -24.01
N ASP A 68 1.26 -5.90 -23.68
CA ASP A 68 1.69 -6.46 -22.40
C ASP A 68 1.21 -5.56 -21.24
N PRO A 69 0.39 -6.07 -20.29
CA PRO A 69 -0.09 -5.29 -19.16
C PRO A 69 1.03 -4.71 -18.29
N ARG A 70 2.22 -5.32 -18.31
CA ARG A 70 3.37 -4.86 -17.51
C ARG A 70 3.97 -3.56 -18.03
N THR A 71 3.88 -3.31 -19.34
CA THR A 71 4.34 -2.07 -19.98
C THR A 71 3.26 -0.99 -20.00
N SER A 72 2.07 -1.29 -19.49
CA SER A 72 0.95 -0.35 -19.43
C SER A 72 1.22 0.82 -18.49
N LEU A 73 0.83 2.02 -18.92
CA LEU A 73 0.85 3.23 -18.08
C LEU A 73 -0.02 3.09 -16.83
N PHE A 74 -1.01 2.21 -16.85
CA PHE A 74 -1.91 1.98 -15.70
C PHE A 74 -1.31 1.01 -14.67
N ASN A 75 -0.15 0.41 -14.93
CA ASN A 75 0.51 -0.52 -14.02
C ASN A 75 1.35 0.23 -12.96
N VAL A 76 0.73 1.15 -12.22
CA VAL A 76 1.38 1.96 -11.16
C VAL A 76 1.98 1.11 -10.04
N LEU A 77 1.51 -0.12 -9.87
CA LEU A 77 1.95 -1.04 -8.82
C LEU A 77 3.01 -2.05 -9.30
N GLY A 78 3.36 -2.06 -10.59
CA GLY A 78 4.26 -3.05 -11.17
C GLY A 78 5.60 -2.51 -11.67
N TRP A 79 5.99 -1.31 -11.22
CA TRP A 79 7.31 -0.71 -11.42
C TRP A 79 8.22 -0.91 -10.20
#